data_AF-A0A2V5NMQ7-F1
#
_entry.id   AF-A0A2V5NMQ7-F1
#
_cell.length_a   1.000
_cell.length_b   1.000
_cell.length_c   1.000
_cell.angle_alpha   90.00
_cell.angle_beta   90.00
_cell.angle_gamma   90.00
#
_symmetry.space_group_name_H-M   'P 1'
#
loop_
_entity.id
_entity.type
_entity.pdbx_description
1 polymer ?
#
loop_
_entity_poly.entity_id
_entity_poly.type
_entity_poly.pdbx_seq_one_letter_code
_entity_poly.pdbx_strand_id
1 'polypeptide(L)'
;ASDLRQVISAIKLSPNIERVADEATNIAECARKLNRHPPLAEVNSIVPIQSHANSMFKDSIDAFVREDVELARAVVSRDKQLDDMNASANRQLTERMMQDRDHLRGYLNLILISRCLERVGDHATNIAEDAVYAAAAEDIKHQT
;
A
#
# COMPACT_ATOMS: atom_id res chain seq x y z
N ALA A 1 -7.17 -32.59 -5.33
CA ALA A 1 -5.98 -31.91 -4.74
C ALA A 1 -5.88 -30.44 -5.16
N SER A 2 -6.27 -30.07 -6.39
CA SER A 2 -6.32 -28.65 -6.84
C SER A 2 -7.36 -27.81 -6.09
N ASP A 3 -8.59 -28.32 -5.93
CA ASP A 3 -9.68 -27.57 -5.27
C ASP A 3 -9.38 -27.19 -3.82
N LEU A 4 -8.81 -28.11 -3.03
CA LEU A 4 -8.45 -27.83 -1.63
C LEU A 4 -7.34 -26.78 -1.53
N ARG A 5 -6.39 -26.79 -2.48
CA ARG A 5 -5.34 -25.76 -2.54
C ARG A 5 -5.93 -24.40 -2.86
N GLN A 6 -6.83 -24.30 -3.84
CA GLN A 6 -7.53 -23.06 -4.16
C GLN A 6 -8.34 -22.51 -2.96
N VAL A 7 -9.03 -23.38 -2.22
CA VAL A 7 -9.76 -22.99 -1.00
C VAL A 7 -8.81 -22.45 0.07
N ILE A 8 -7.71 -23.15 0.34
CA ILE A 8 -6.71 -22.72 1.34
C ILE A 8 -6.05 -21.40 0.91
N SER A 9 -5.72 -21.26 -0.38
CA SER A 9 -5.17 -20.05 -0.97
C SER A 9 -6.10 -18.85 -0.79
N ALA A 10 -7.40 -19.01 -1.08
CA ALA A 10 -8.40 -17.97 -0.84
C ALA A 10 -8.49 -17.58 0.65
N ILE A 11 -8.45 -18.56 1.55
CA ILE A 11 -8.49 -18.33 3.00
C ILE A 11 -7.26 -17.54 3.48
N LYS A 12 -6.07 -17.85 2.97
CA LYS A 12 -4.83 -17.15 3.34
C LYS A 12 -4.79 -15.70 2.83
N LEU A 13 -5.34 -15.45 1.65
CA LEU A 13 -5.32 -14.15 1.00
C LEU A 13 -6.37 -13.18 1.57
N SER A 14 -7.52 -13.71 2.00
CA SER A 14 -8.69 -12.92 2.41
C SER A 14 -8.40 -11.87 3.50
N PRO A 15 -7.63 -12.15 4.57
CA PRO A 15 -7.33 -11.15 5.60
C PRO A 15 -6.56 -9.94 5.05
N ASN A 16 -5.55 -10.15 4.21
CA ASN A 16 -4.79 -9.02 3.65
C ASN A 16 -5.62 -8.19 2.67
N ILE A 17 -6.48 -8.83 1.87
CA ILE A 17 -7.41 -8.09 0.99
C ILE A 17 -8.40 -7.26 1.80
N GLU A 18 -8.94 -7.80 2.89
CA GLU A 18 -9.85 -7.07 3.78
C GLU A 18 -9.16 -5.84 4.37
N ARG A 19 -7.91 -5.97 4.83
CA ARG A 19 -7.14 -4.82 5.30
C ARG A 19 -6.88 -3.77 4.22
N VAL A 20 -6.58 -4.18 2.98
CA VAL A 20 -6.45 -3.24 1.85
C VAL A 20 -7.78 -2.52 1.59
N ALA A 21 -8.92 -3.21 1.73
CA ALA A 21 -10.24 -2.59 1.59
C ALA A 21 -10.54 -1.58 2.71
N ASP A 22 -10.09 -1.85 3.94
CA ASP A 22 -10.17 -0.90 5.05
C ASP A 22 -9.32 0.35 4.78
N GLU A 23 -8.09 0.20 4.27
CA GLU A 23 -7.26 1.33 3.90
C GLU A 23 -7.88 2.14 2.75
N ALA A 24 -8.48 1.49 1.76
CA ALA A 24 -9.21 2.15 0.69
C ALA A 24 -10.41 2.97 1.24
N THR A 25 -11.10 2.44 2.26
CA THR A 25 -12.18 3.15 2.95
C THR A 25 -11.66 4.39 3.68
N ASN A 26 -10.55 4.26 4.41
CA ASN A 26 -9.90 5.38 5.09
C ASN A 26 -9.46 6.48 4.11
N ILE A 27 -8.91 6.10 2.96
CA ILE A 27 -8.55 7.03 1.88
C ILE A 27 -9.79 7.77 1.38
N ALA A 28 -10.88 7.06 1.09
CA ALA A 28 -12.13 7.66 0.61
C ALA A 28 -12.71 8.66 1.63
N GLU A 29 -12.67 8.33 2.92
CA GLU A 29 -13.09 9.24 3.98
C GLU A 29 -12.24 10.51 4.06
N CYS A 30 -10.91 10.36 3.96
CA CYS A 30 -9.97 11.48 3.96
C CYS A 30 -10.16 12.36 2.72
N ALA A 31 -10.33 11.75 1.54
CA ALA A 31 -10.61 12.48 0.30
C ALA A 31 -11.91 13.28 0.39
N ARG A 32 -12.96 12.71 1.00
CA ARG A 32 -14.23 13.42 1.24
C ARG A 32 -14.05 14.61 2.18
N LYS A 33 -13.19 14.51 3.20
CA LYS A 33 -12.87 15.63 4.10
C LYS A 33 -12.04 16.70 3.36
N LEU A 34 -11.06 16.27 2.56
CA LEU A 34 -10.21 17.15 1.76
C LEU A 34 -11.02 17.99 0.76
N ASN A 35 -12.00 17.38 0.09
CA ASN A 35 -12.88 18.06 -0.88
C ASN A 35 -13.81 19.13 -0.27
N ARG A 36 -13.82 19.29 1.07
CA ARG A 36 -14.54 20.39 1.76
C ARG A 36 -13.67 21.64 1.93
N HIS A 37 -12.41 21.57 1.53
CA HIS A 37 -11.43 22.64 1.64
C HIS A 37 -10.98 23.09 0.24
N PRO A 38 -10.35 24.28 0.12
CA PRO A 38 -9.72 24.71 -1.12
C PRO A 38 -8.74 23.66 -1.67
N PRO A 39 -8.63 23.53 -3.00
CA PRO A 39 -7.74 22.55 -3.62
C PRO A 39 -6.28 22.83 -3.27
N LEU A 40 -5.56 21.78 -2.91
CA LEU A 40 -4.12 21.81 -2.63
C LEU A 40 -3.35 21.27 -3.82
N ALA A 41 -2.34 22.01 -4.30
CA ALA A 41 -1.47 21.55 -5.39
C ALA A 41 -0.63 20.33 -4.97
N GLU A 42 -0.42 20.18 -3.67
CA GLU A 42 0.33 19.12 -3.01
C GLU A 42 -0.32 17.74 -3.15
N VAL A 43 -1.58 17.64 -3.60
CA VAL A 43 -2.21 16.36 -3.98
C VAL A 43 -1.34 15.59 -4.99
N ASN A 44 -0.60 16.29 -5.85
CA ASN A 44 0.28 15.68 -6.84
C ASN A 44 1.43 14.87 -6.24
N SER A 45 1.82 15.13 -4.98
CA SER A 45 2.85 14.32 -4.30
C SER A 45 2.36 12.93 -3.90
N ILE A 46 1.03 12.73 -3.83
CA ILE A 46 0.40 11.46 -3.46
C ILE A 46 0.28 10.51 -4.65
N VAL A 47 0.12 11.05 -5.87
CA VAL A 47 -0.12 10.25 -7.08
C VAL A 47 0.97 9.19 -7.33
N PRO A 48 2.28 9.48 -7.20
CA PRO A 48 3.31 8.47 -7.36
C PRO A 48 3.20 7.34 -6.33
N ILE A 49 2.88 7.68 -5.07
CA ILE A 49 2.71 6.71 -3.97
C ILE A 49 1.53 5.79 -4.27
N GLN A 50 0.42 6.37 -4.72
CA GLN A 50 -0.80 5.63 -5.09
C GLN A 50 -0.54 4.67 -6.25
N SER A 51 0.17 5.12 -7.29
CA SER A 51 0.53 4.25 -8.42
C SER A 51 1.45 3.11 -7.99
N HIS A 52 2.42 3.38 -7.11
CA HIS A 52 3.37 2.38 -6.65
C HIS A 52 2.69 1.32 -5.77
N ALA A 53 1.94 1.74 -4.74
CA ALA A 53 1.18 0.86 -3.86
C ALA A 53 0.17 -0.02 -4.62
N ASN A 54 -0.55 0.56 -5.60
CA ASN A 54 -1.48 -0.22 -6.43
C ASN A 54 -0.77 -1.26 -7.31
N SER A 55 0.43 -0.94 -7.81
CA SER A 55 1.20 -1.91 -8.59
C SER A 55 1.73 -3.04 -7.72
N MET A 56 2.21 -2.74 -6.51
CA MET A 56 2.61 -3.76 -5.53
C MET A 56 1.43 -4.67 -5.17
N PHE A 57 0.26 -4.11 -4.87
CA PHE A 57 -0.92 -4.89 -4.54
C PHE A 57 -1.36 -5.78 -5.70
N LYS A 58 -1.42 -5.26 -6.93
CA LYS A 58 -1.78 -6.06 -8.10
C LYS A 58 -0.80 -7.21 -8.31
N ASP A 59 0.50 -6.91 -8.28
CA ASP A 59 1.55 -7.89 -8.54
C ASP A 59 1.62 -8.95 -7.45
N SER A 60 1.30 -8.63 -6.19
CA SER A 60 1.27 -9.61 -5.11
C SER A 60 0.13 -10.63 -5.30
N ILE A 61 -1.05 -10.17 -5.75
CA ILE A 61 -2.16 -11.07 -6.12
C ILE A 61 -1.76 -11.94 -7.32
N ASP A 62 -1.20 -11.33 -8.37
CA ASP A 62 -0.75 -12.06 -9.56
C ASP A 62 0.31 -13.11 -9.21
N ALA A 63 1.28 -12.77 -8.36
CA ALA A 63 2.32 -13.69 -7.90
C ALA A 63 1.75 -14.87 -7.13
N PHE A 64 0.82 -14.61 -6.20
CA PHE A 64 0.17 -15.64 -5.40
C PHE A 64 -0.67 -16.60 -6.25
N VAL A 65 -1.46 -16.08 -7.19
CA VAL A 65 -2.34 -16.89 -8.05
C VAL A 65 -1.55 -17.73 -9.05
N ARG A 66 -0.43 -17.22 -9.56
CA ARG A 66 0.40 -17.89 -10.57
C ARG A 66 1.53 -18.72 -9.96
N GLU A 67 1.67 -18.74 -8.64
CA GLU A 67 2.80 -19.34 -7.93
C GLU A 67 4.16 -18.79 -8.44
N ASP A 68 4.21 -17.49 -8.76
CA ASP A 68 5.37 -16.80 -9.34
C ASP A 68 6.26 -16.22 -8.23
N VAL A 69 7.28 -16.99 -7.84
CA VAL A 69 8.24 -16.65 -6.77
C VAL A 69 9.06 -15.40 -7.11
N GLU A 70 9.45 -15.23 -8.38
CA GLU A 70 10.28 -14.10 -8.80
C GLU A 70 9.50 -12.80 -8.74
N LEU A 71 8.24 -12.80 -9.19
CA LEU A 71 7.36 -11.65 -9.07
C LEU A 71 7.10 -11.30 -7.60
N ALA A 72 6.87 -12.30 -6.74
CA ALA A 72 6.68 -12.08 -5.31
C ALA A 72 7.90 -11.43 -4.65
N ARG A 73 9.12 -11.93 -4.90
CA ARG A 73 10.36 -11.31 -4.40
C ARG A 73 10.55 -9.89 -4.92
N ALA A 74 10.16 -9.63 -6.17
CA ALA A 74 10.18 -8.29 -6.74
C ALA A 74 9.18 -7.35 -6.06
N VAL A 75 8.05 -7.83 -5.54
CA VAL A 75 7.13 -7.00 -4.73
C VAL A 75 7.77 -6.65 -3.39
N VAL A 76 8.35 -7.63 -2.68
CA VAL A 76 9.00 -7.39 -1.38
C VAL A 76 10.11 -6.34 -1.49
N SER A 77 10.92 -6.36 -2.56
CA SER A 77 11.98 -5.37 -2.75
C SER A 77 11.49 -3.95 -3.07
N ARG A 78 10.23 -3.80 -3.52
CA ARG A 78 9.61 -2.51 -3.83
C ARG A 78 9.06 -1.78 -2.60
N ASP A 79 8.95 -2.46 -1.46
CA ASP A 79 8.44 -1.93 -0.20
C ASP A 79 9.28 -0.76 0.31
N LYS A 80 10.61 -0.93 0.31
CA LYS A 80 11.56 0.12 0.70
C LYS A 80 11.40 1.40 -0.13
N GLN A 81 11.07 1.27 -1.42
CA GLN A 81 10.83 2.41 -2.30
C GLN A 81 9.52 3.13 -1.92
N LEU A 82 8.47 2.40 -1.55
CA LEU A 82 7.21 2.99 -1.07
C LEU A 82 7.43 3.79 0.22
N ASP A 83 8.19 3.23 1.16
CA ASP A 83 8.58 3.91 2.41
C ASP A 83 9.29 5.23 2.14
N ASP A 84 10.25 5.23 1.22
CA ASP A 84 11.01 6.44 0.88
C ASP A 84 10.12 7.51 0.24
N MET A 85 9.19 7.10 -0.62
CA MET A 85 8.21 7.99 -1.24
C MET A 85 7.27 8.59 -0.19
N ASN A 86 6.74 7.76 0.72
CA ASN A 86 5.90 8.19 1.84
C ASN A 86 6.64 9.16 2.78
N ALA A 87 7.87 8.83 3.16
CA ALA A 87 8.71 9.68 4.01
C ALA A 87 9.04 11.03 3.34
N SER A 88 9.31 11.02 2.03
CA SER A 88 9.55 12.25 1.25
C SER A 88 8.31 13.13 1.18
N ALA A 89 7.14 12.57 0.87
CA ALA A 89 5.89 13.30 0.83
C ALA A 89 5.52 13.87 2.20
N ASN A 90 5.69 13.11 3.28
CA ASN A 90 5.42 13.57 4.64
C ASN A 90 6.30 14.75 5.05
N ARG A 91 7.59 14.74 4.69
CA ARG A 91 8.48 15.90 4.92
C ARG A 91 7.99 17.14 4.18
N GLN A 92 7.70 17.02 2.88
CA GLN A 92 7.21 18.12 2.06
C GLN A 92 5.88 18.68 2.59
N LEU A 93 4.91 17.81 2.91
CA LEU A 93 3.61 18.21 3.45
C LEU A 93 3.75 18.91 4.81
N THR A 94 4.68 18.47 5.66
CA THR A 94 4.94 19.10 6.96
C THR A 94 5.53 20.50 6.79
N GLU A 95 6.47 20.68 5.86
CA GLU A 95 7.04 21.99 5.53
C GLU A 95 5.96 22.95 5.00
N ARG A 96 5.10 22.47 4.10
CA ARG A 96 3.97 23.27 3.57
C ARG A 96 2.97 23.64 4.65
N MET A 97 2.66 22.72 5.56
CA MET A 97 1.81 22.96 6.71
C MET A 97 2.35 24.06 7.65
N MET A 98 3.68 24.20 7.75
CA MET A 98 4.31 25.29 8.53
C MET A 98 4.21 26.65 7.83
N GLN A 99 4.22 26.67 6.49
CA GLN A 99 4.14 27.88 5.67
C GLN A 99 2.69 28.37 5.48
N ASP A 100 1.73 27.45 5.44
CA ASP A 100 0.33 27.72 5.14
C ASP A 100 -0.58 27.14 6.23
N ARG A 101 -0.83 27.97 7.25
CA ARG A 101 -1.62 27.60 8.44
C ARG A 101 -3.13 27.64 8.23
N ASP A 102 -3.61 28.17 7.11
CA ASP A 102 -5.04 28.23 6.83
C ASP A 102 -5.55 26.87 6.30
N HIS A 103 -4.66 26.04 5.75
CA HIS A 103 -5.00 24.75 5.15
C HIS A 103 -4.48 23.54 5.93
N LEU A 104 -4.16 23.69 7.23
CA LEU A 104 -3.65 22.59 8.10
C LEU A 104 -4.44 21.28 7.95
N ARG A 105 -5.78 21.37 7.93
CA ARG A 105 -6.65 20.19 7.78
C ARG A 105 -6.47 19.49 6.44
N GLY A 106 -6.21 20.22 5.37
CA GLY A 106 -5.94 19.64 4.05
C GLY A 106 -4.63 18.85 4.06
N TYR A 107 -3.54 19.47 4.56
CA TYR A 107 -2.24 18.79 4.68
C TYR A 107 -2.31 17.54 5.57
N LEU A 108 -3.02 17.60 6.70
CA LEU A 108 -3.24 16.43 7.57
C LEU A 108 -3.97 15.29 6.84
N ASN A 109 -5.00 15.58 6.05
CA ASN A 109 -5.67 14.53 5.27
C ASN A 109 -4.76 13.93 4.19
N LEU A 110 -3.89 14.73 3.55
CA LEU A 110 -2.90 14.21 2.60
C LEU A 110 -1.88 13.28 3.25
N ILE A 111 -1.38 13.64 4.45
CA ILE A 111 -0.48 12.78 5.24
C ILE A 111 -1.18 11.46 5.60
N LEU A 112 -2.44 11.51 6.03
CA LEU A 112 -3.20 10.31 6.34
C LEU A 112 -3.42 9.42 5.11
N ILE A 113 -3.73 10.00 3.96
CA ILE A 113 -3.84 9.25 2.69
C ILE A 113 -2.51 8.59 2.33
N SER A 114 -1.39 9.32 2.43
CA SER A 114 -0.04 8.79 2.18
C SER A 114 0.26 7.57 3.06
N ARG A 115 -0.11 7.64 4.34
CA ARG A 115 0.04 6.53 5.28
C ARG A 115 -0.84 5.33 4.96
N CYS A 116 -2.10 5.55 4.56
CA CYS A 116 -2.96 4.44 4.13
C CYS A 116 -2.39 3.73 2.90
N LEU A 117 -1.78 4.47 1.97
CA LEU A 117 -1.13 3.88 0.79
C LEU A 117 0.13 3.07 1.13
N GLU A 118 0.92 3.52 2.11
CA GLU A 118 2.04 2.72 2.63
C GLU A 118 1.54 1.41 3.26
N ARG A 119 0.48 1.46 4.08
CA ARG A 119 -0.16 0.26 4.64
C ARG A 119 -0.71 -0.70 3.58
N VAL A 120 -1.18 -0.18 2.44
CA VAL A 120 -1.55 -1.03 1.28
C VAL A 120 -0.32 -1.78 0.74
N GLY A 121 0.84 -1.11 0.70
CA GLY A 121 2.12 -1.75 0.39
C GLY A 121 2.51 -2.83 1.38
N ASP A 122 2.41 -2.57 2.69
CA ASP A 122 2.68 -3.58 3.73
C ASP A 122 1.85 -4.85 3.51
N HIS A 123 0.55 -4.67 3.26
CA HIS A 123 -0.35 -5.80 2.98
C HIS A 123 -0.01 -6.49 1.66
N ALA A 124 0.46 -5.77 0.64
CA ALA A 124 0.94 -6.37 -0.59
C ALA A 124 2.22 -7.20 -0.37
N THR A 125 3.15 -6.70 0.46
CA THR A 125 4.37 -7.40 0.85
C THR A 125 4.04 -8.70 1.60
N ASN A 126 3.12 -8.66 2.57
CA ASN A 126 2.64 -9.87 3.28
C ASN A 126 2.07 -10.93 2.33
N ILE A 127 1.28 -10.50 1.33
CA ILE A 127 0.73 -11.41 0.31
C ILE A 127 1.85 -12.04 -0.52
N ALA A 128 2.85 -11.25 -0.90
CA ALA A 128 3.99 -11.73 -1.68
C ALA A 128 4.86 -12.73 -0.88
N GLU A 129 5.11 -12.48 0.40
CA GLU A 129 5.79 -13.42 1.28
C GLU A 129 5.01 -14.75 1.39
N ASP A 130 3.69 -14.67 1.57
CA ASP A 130 2.83 -15.85 1.60
C ASP A 130 2.81 -16.59 0.24
N ALA A 131 3.00 -15.89 -0.88
CA ALA A 131 3.14 -16.49 -2.21
C ALA A 131 4.45 -17.30 -2.34
N VAL A 132 5.57 -16.75 -1.89
CA VAL A 132 6.86 -17.47 -1.88
C VAL A 132 6.77 -18.70 -0.99
N TYR A 133 6.20 -18.56 0.21
CA TYR A 133 6.01 -19.69 1.10
C TYR A 133 5.12 -20.78 0.48
N ALA A 134 4.03 -20.39 -0.19
CA ALA A 134 3.11 -21.34 -0.81
C ALA A 134 3.74 -22.11 -1.99
N ALA A 135 4.59 -21.45 -2.79
CA ALA A 135 5.18 -22.04 -3.99
C ALA A 135 6.49 -22.79 -3.72
N ALA A 136 7.36 -22.25 -2.84
CA ALA A 136 8.72 -22.77 -2.60
C ALA A 136 8.93 -23.39 -1.21
N ALA A 137 7.95 -23.30 -0.30
CA ALA A 137 8.09 -23.66 1.12
C ALA A 137 9.25 -22.92 1.82
N GLU A 138 9.64 -21.76 1.29
CA GLU A 138 10.69 -20.91 1.82
C GLU A 138 10.07 -19.76 2.61
N ASP A 139 10.60 -19.51 3.81
CA ASP A 139 10.20 -18.36 4.62
C ASP A 139 11.17 -17.20 4.37
N ILE A 140 10.66 -16.14 3.76
CA ILE A 140 11.41 -14.92 3.43
C ILE A 140 10.97 -13.74 4.31
N LYS A 141 10.16 -13.98 5.34
CA LYS A 141 9.68 -12.93 6.23
C LYS A 141 10.85 -12.28 6.95
N HIS A 142 10.83 -10.94 7.00
CA HIS A 142 11.79 -10.14 7.77
C HIS A 142 13.28 -10.37 7.41
N GLN A 143 13.63 -10.64 6.14
CA GLN A 143 15.04 -10.72 5.70
C GLN A 143 15.73 -9.35 5.53
N THR A 144 15.17 -8.27 6.07
CA THR A 144 15.68 -6.90 5.93
C THR A 144 16.16 -6.32 7.26
#